data_AF-A0A483AYS1-F1
#
_entry.id   AF-A0A483AYS1-F1
#
_cell.length_a   1.000
_cell.length_b   1.000
_cell.length_c   1.000
_cell.angle_alpha   90.00
_cell.angle_beta   90.00
_cell.angle_gamma   90.00
#
_symmetry.space_group_name_H-M   'P 1'
#
loop_
_entity.id
_entity.type
_entity.pdbx_description
1 polymer ?
#
loop_
_entity_poly.entity_id
_entity_poly.type
_entity_poly.pdbx_seq_one_letter_code
_entity_poly.pdbx_strand_id
1 'polypeptide(L)' 'MSKKRTKYTSAFKTKLVLELLQNESTIVQIASKHNILPQNLQNWKKTFLANAEIAMEPL' A
#
# COMPACT_ATOMS: atom_id res chain seq x y z
N MET A 1 -27.87 1.78 1.74
CA MET A 1 -26.88 1.47 2.81
C MET A 1 -25.49 1.90 2.34
N SER A 2 -24.99 3.05 2.81
CA SER A 2 -23.64 3.52 2.46
C SER A 2 -22.60 2.63 3.13
N LYS A 3 -21.82 1.87 2.35
CA LYS A 3 -20.74 1.03 2.89
C LYS A 3 -19.71 1.94 3.55
N LYS A 4 -19.56 1.86 4.88
CA LYS A 4 -18.49 2.56 5.61
C LYS A 4 -17.15 2.21 4.96
N ARG A 5 -16.43 3.23 4.47
CA ARG A 5 -15.09 3.05 3.90
C ARG A 5 -14.16 2.59 5.01
N THR A 6 -13.53 1.43 4.84
CA THR A 6 -12.47 0.95 5.73
C THR A 6 -11.32 1.96 5.70
N LYS A 7 -10.95 2.51 6.86
CA LYS A 7 -9.80 3.41 6.99
C LYS A 7 -8.57 2.58 7.36
N TYR A 8 -7.52 2.68 6.57
CA TYR A 8 -6.22 2.07 6.85
C TYR A 8 -5.23 3.14 7.31
N THR A 9 -4.45 2.85 8.35
CA THR A 9 -3.40 3.74 8.85
C THR A 9 -2.27 3.86 7.83
N SER A 10 -1.53 4.97 7.88
CA SER A 10 -0.34 5.17 7.04
C SER A 10 0.69 4.04 7.26
N ALA A 11 0.99 3.73 8.52
CA ALA A 11 1.92 2.65 8.89
C ALA A 11 1.54 1.30 8.28
N PHE A 12 0.24 0.95 8.29
CA PHE A 12 -0.25 -0.29 7.69
C PHE A 12 -0.04 -0.29 6.17
N LYS A 13 -0.44 0.78 5.48
CA LYS A 13 -0.25 0.91 4.03
C LYS A 13 1.22 0.79 3.64
N THR A 14 2.10 1.48 4.37
CA THR A 14 3.54 1.45 4.13
C THR A 14 4.12 0.06 4.30
N LYS A 15 3.76 -0.65 5.39
CA LYS A 15 4.22 -2.03 5.62
C LYS A 15 3.90 -2.94 4.43
N LEU A 16 2.66 -2.90 3.93
CA LEU A 16 2.24 -3.75 2.82
C LEU A 16 2.90 -3.38 1.49
N VAL A 17 3.13 -2.09 1.23
CA VAL A 17 3.86 -1.65 0.04
C VAL A 17 5.33 -2.08 0.10
N LEU A 18 5.97 -2.03 1.28
CA LEU A 18 7.34 -2.51 1.47
C LEU A 18 7.46 -4.04 1.29
N GLU A 19 6.49 -4.83 1.79
CA GLU A 19 6.41 -6.28 1.54
C GLU A 19 6.31 -6.58 0.03
N LEU A 20 5.50 -5.79 -0.69
CA LEU A 20 5.37 -5.88 -2.14
C LEU A 20 6.67 -5.53 -2.88
N LEU A 21 7.39 -4.48 -2.45
CA LEU A 21 8.64 -4.05 -3.08
C LEU A 21 9.82 -4.99 -2.79
N GLN A 22 9.79 -5.71 -1.67
CA GLN A 22 10.75 -6.77 -1.34
C GLN A 22 10.54 -8.06 -2.15
N ASN A 23 9.53 -8.08 -3.04
CA ASN A 23 9.25 -9.17 -3.97
C ASN A 23 8.95 -10.52 -3.28
N GLU A 24 8.56 -10.49 -2.00
CA GLU A 24 8.20 -11.68 -1.21
C GLU A 24 6.84 -12.27 -1.62
N SER A 25 5.95 -11.44 -2.17
CA SER A 25 4.59 -11.84 -2.53
C SER A 25 3.99 -10.95 -3.60
N THR A 26 3.06 -11.51 -4.37
CA THR A 26 2.31 -10.76 -5.38
C THR A 26 1.24 -9.87 -4.73
N ILE A 27 0.78 -8.85 -5.46
CA ILE A 27 -0.30 -7.96 -5.02
C ILE A 27 -1.54 -8.78 -4.57
N VAL A 28 -1.88 -9.83 -5.32
CA VAL A 28 -3.05 -10.67 -5.03
C VAL A 28 -2.85 -11.46 -3.73
N GLN A 29 -1.67 -12.02 -3.51
CA GLN A 29 -1.36 -12.77 -2.29
C GLN A 29 -1.38 -11.89 -1.04
N ILE A 30 -0.72 -10.72 -1.09
CA ILE A 30 -0.71 -9.75 0.03
C ILE A 30 -2.14 -9.26 0.29
N ALA A 31 -2.89 -8.96 -0.77
CA ALA A 31 -4.27 -8.51 -0.65
C ALA A 31 -5.16 -9.54 0.04
N SER A 32 -5.06 -10.82 -0.36
CA SER A 32 -5.78 -11.92 0.26
C SER A 32 -5.36 -12.16 1.71
N LYS A 33 -4.04 -12.18 2.00
CA LYS A 33 -3.48 -12.38 3.34
C LYS A 33 -3.94 -11.34 4.36
N HIS A 34 -4.09 -10.09 3.90
CA HIS A 34 -4.48 -8.96 4.75
C HIS A 34 -5.96 -8.54 4.59
N ASN A 35 -6.76 -9.32 3.86
CA ASN A 35 -8.17 -9.07 3.59
C ASN A 35 -8.44 -7.64 3.06
N ILE A 36 -7.64 -7.22 2.09
CA ILE A 36 -7.79 -5.95 1.39
C ILE A 36 -8.07 -6.17 -0.09
N LEU A 37 -8.61 -5.15 -0.75
CA LEU A 37 -8.77 -5.18 -2.20
C LEU A 37 -7.41 -4.99 -2.89
N PRO A 38 -7.07 -5.80 -3.91
CA PRO A 38 -5.82 -5.64 -4.68
C PRO A 38 -5.63 -4.22 -5.25
N GLN A 39 -6.73 -3.58 -5.66
CA GLN A 39 -6.72 -2.19 -6.14
C GLN A 39 -6.26 -1.19 -5.08
N ASN A 40 -6.58 -1.42 -3.80
CA ASN A 40 -6.11 -0.55 -2.72
C ASN A 40 -4.59 -0.60 -2.62
N LEU A 41 -4.00 -1.80 -2.67
CA LEU A 41 -2.55 -2.00 -2.62
C LEU A 41 -1.84 -1.40 -3.84
N GLN A 42 -2.43 -1.53 -5.04
CA GLN A 42 -1.92 -0.86 -6.24
C GLN A 42 -1.89 0.66 -6.09
N ASN A 43 -2.97 1.25 -5.57
CA ASN A 43 -3.05 2.70 -5.35
C ASN A 43 -2.04 3.16 -4.30
N TRP A 44 -1.88 2.42 -3.19
CA TRP A 44 -0.89 2.76 -2.17
C TRP A 44 0.54 2.65 -2.68
N LYS A 45 0.85 1.66 -3.53
CA LYS A 45 2.16 1.57 -4.19
C LYS A 45 2.45 2.83 -5.01
N LYS A 46 1.49 3.28 -5.83
CA LYS A 46 1.64 4.51 -6.62
C LYS A 46 1.89 5.73 -5.74
N THR A 47 1.08 5.91 -4.68
CA THR A 47 1.26 7.02 -3.74
C THR A 47 2.59 6.95 -3.01
N PHE A 48 3.04 5.77 -2.60
CA PHE A 48 4.31 5.59 -1.92
C PHE A 48 5.49 5.99 -2.81
N LEU A 49 5.53 5.49 -4.05
CA LEU A 49 6.60 5.80 -5.00
C LEU A 49 6.64 7.29 -5.38
N ALA A 50 5.47 7.93 -5.55
CA ALA A 50 5.41 9.37 -5.83
C ALA A 50 5.94 10.23 -4.67
N ASN A 51 5.75 9.79 -3.42
CA ASN A 51 6.29 10.48 -2.26
C ASN A 51 7.75 10.10 -1.96
N ALA A 52 8.24 8.96 -2.47
CA ALA A 52 9.59 8.49 -2.21
C ALA A 52 10.64 9.43 -2.85
N GLU A 53 10.35 9.96 -4.04
CA GLU A 53 11.20 10.94 -4.72
C GLU A 53 11.35 12.22 -3.89
N ILE A 54 10.23 12.76 -3.39
CA ILE A 54 10.22 13.94 -2.50
C ILE A 54 10.98 13.69 -1.21
N ALA A 55 10.91 12.48 -0.65
CA ALA A 55 11.63 12.12 0.57
C ALA A 55 13.15 11.92 0.36
N MET A 56 13.62 11.76 -0.88
CA MET A 56 15.02 11.51 -1.22
C MET A 56 15.81 12.80 -1.45
N GLU A 57 15.13 13.92 -1.72
CA GLU A 57 15.76 15.23 -1.79
C GLU A 57 15.89 15.84 -0.39
N PRO A 58 17.12 16.05 0.12
CA PRO A 58 17.30 16.79 1.37
C PRO A 58 16.89 18.25 1.14
N LEU A 59 16.02 18.76 2.01
CA LEU A 59 15.76 20.21 2.14
C LEU A 59 17.04 20.98 2.46
#